data_AF-A0A927L4U9-F1
#
_entry.id   AF-A0A927L4U9-F1
#
_cell.length_a   1.000
_cell.length_b   1.000
_cell.length_c   1.000
_cell.angle_alpha   90.00
_cell.angle_beta   90.00
_cell.angle_gamma   90.00
#
_symmetry.space_group_name_H-M   'P 1'
#
loop_
_entity.id
_entity.type
_entity.pdbx_description
1 polymer ?
#
loop_
_entity_poly.entity_id
_entity_poly.type
_entity_poly.pdbx_seq_one_letter_code
_entity_poly.pdbx_strand_id
1 'polypeptide(L)'
;MSEGDRHEASKRTFLACASEVARLLDLEAAADVPEDRRARHLAGAARRPLLGRATLPEEFFDPLMAAAVYDPDPSFCRWFVEPALYAFGRRRVMTALLGYLRTGTPAEIAGARRAWYCAHLPLRADRSPAYAPSGSRDPALDEVDDVVDQWRKSSSTQQRDHSASASHNPA
;
A
#
# COMPACT_ATOMS: atom_id res chain seq x y z
N MET A 1 37.94 -7.79 -17.08
CA MET A 1 36.58 -8.18 -17.49
C MET A 1 35.71 -8.17 -16.25
N SER A 2 34.60 -7.46 -16.32
CA SER A 2 33.78 -6.94 -15.22
C SER A 2 32.97 -8.01 -14.47
N GLU A 3 32.99 -7.95 -13.15
CA GLU A 3 32.04 -8.62 -12.24
C GLU A 3 31.37 -7.59 -11.30
N GLY A 4 31.21 -6.35 -11.78
CA GLY A 4 30.69 -5.22 -11.02
C GLY A 4 29.18 -5.00 -11.13
N ASP A 5 28.39 -5.96 -11.60
CA ASP A 5 26.97 -5.71 -11.95
C ASP A 5 26.03 -6.87 -11.60
N ARG A 6 26.32 -7.58 -10.51
CA ARG A 6 25.36 -8.53 -9.92
C ARG A 6 24.37 -7.75 -9.05
N HIS A 7 23.35 -7.23 -9.73
CA HIS A 7 22.05 -6.83 -9.20
C HIS A 7 22.09 -5.78 -8.09
N GLU A 8 22.19 -4.51 -8.49
CA GLU A 8 21.41 -3.49 -7.82
C GLU A 8 19.94 -3.91 -7.96
N ALA A 9 19.41 -4.59 -6.92
CA ALA A 9 18.02 -4.99 -6.85
C ALA A 9 17.17 -3.77 -7.20
N SER A 10 16.61 -3.76 -8.40
CA SER A 10 15.99 -2.59 -8.99
C SER A 10 14.98 -2.02 -7.98
N LYS A 11 15.30 -0.87 -7.38
CA LYS A 11 14.46 -0.23 -6.37
C LYS A 11 13.10 0.00 -7.00
N ARG A 12 12.08 -0.73 -6.55
CA ARG A 12 10.72 -0.55 -7.05
C ARG A 12 10.31 0.91 -6.82
N THR A 13 9.78 1.56 -7.85
CA THR A 13 9.37 2.96 -7.80
C THR A 13 7.86 3.07 -7.71
N PHE A 14 7.35 4.20 -7.21
CA PHE A 14 5.91 4.46 -7.20
C PHE A 14 5.28 4.34 -8.61
N LEU A 15 5.98 4.84 -9.64
CA LEU A 15 5.54 4.73 -11.03
C LEU A 15 5.37 3.27 -11.46
N ALA A 16 6.33 2.39 -11.12
CA ALA A 16 6.25 0.97 -11.43
C ALA A 16 5.01 0.34 -10.77
N CYS A 17 4.82 0.58 -9.47
CA CYS A 17 3.67 0.06 -8.74
C CYS A 17 2.32 0.56 -9.30
N ALA A 18 2.20 1.87 -9.58
CA ALA A 18 0.99 2.46 -10.15
C ALA A 18 0.70 1.91 -11.56
N SER A 19 1.75 1.64 -12.35
CA SER A 19 1.62 1.06 -13.70
C SER A 19 1.14 -0.37 -13.67
N GLU A 20 1.52 -1.16 -12.66
CA GLU A 20 1.01 -2.52 -12.51
C GLU A 20 -0.49 -2.55 -12.21
N VAL A 21 -0.96 -1.68 -11.31
CA VAL A 21 -2.40 -1.53 -11.02
C VAL A 21 -3.15 -1.07 -12.28
N ALA A 22 -2.60 -0.10 -13.00
CA ALA A 22 -3.19 0.39 -14.25
C ALA A 22 -3.30 -0.70 -15.32
N ARG A 23 -2.27 -1.54 -15.47
CA ARG A 23 -2.27 -2.66 -16.41
C ARG A 23 -3.37 -3.68 -16.11
N LEU A 24 -3.61 -4.00 -14.84
CA LEU A 24 -4.70 -4.90 -14.45
C LEU A 24 -6.09 -4.31 -14.73
N LEU A 25 -6.18 -2.99 -14.91
CA LEU A 25 -7.41 -2.28 -15.27
C LEU A 25 -7.50 -1.96 -16.76
N ASP A 26 -6.53 -2.40 -17.58
CA ASP A 26 -6.37 -2.02 -18.98
C ASP A 26 -6.35 -0.50 -19.18
N LEU A 27 -5.72 0.22 -18.24
CA LEU A 27 -5.52 1.67 -18.30
C LEU A 27 -4.13 1.99 -18.84
N GLU A 28 -4.09 2.79 -19.89
CA GLU A 28 -2.84 3.34 -20.41
C GLU A 28 -2.59 4.74 -19.86
N ALA A 29 -1.33 5.06 -19.57
CA ALA A 29 -0.93 6.43 -19.31
C ALA A 29 -1.02 7.22 -20.62
N ALA A 30 -1.73 8.35 -20.61
CA ALA A 30 -1.77 9.23 -21.76
C ALA A 30 -0.35 9.65 -22.16
N ALA A 31 -0.06 9.57 -23.46
CA ALA A 31 1.29 9.71 -24.02
C ALA A 31 1.90 11.12 -23.83
N ASP A 32 1.06 12.10 -23.51
CA ASP A 32 1.40 13.51 -23.30
C ASP A 32 1.67 13.86 -21.83
N VAL A 33 1.52 12.92 -20.90
CA VAL A 33 1.73 13.18 -19.46
C VAL A 33 3.23 13.19 -19.14
N PRO A 34 3.76 14.28 -18.54
CA PRO A 34 5.14 14.33 -18.06
C PRO A 34 5.48 13.17 -17.10
N GLU A 35 6.70 12.66 -17.19
CA GLU A 35 7.14 11.47 -16.44
C GLU A 35 6.99 11.63 -14.92
N ASP A 36 7.30 12.81 -14.39
CA ASP A 36 7.16 13.18 -12.98
C ASP A 36 5.71 13.14 -12.48
N ARG A 37 4.74 13.30 -13.40
CA ARG A 37 3.29 13.26 -13.09
C ARG A 37 2.62 11.95 -13.47
N ARG A 38 3.30 11.08 -14.24
CA ARG A 38 2.73 9.87 -14.82
C ARG A 38 2.16 8.93 -13.76
N ALA A 39 2.89 8.72 -12.66
CA ALA A 39 2.45 7.86 -11.57
C ALA A 39 1.15 8.39 -10.91
N ARG A 40 1.07 9.71 -10.68
CA ARG A 40 -0.12 10.34 -10.09
C ARG A 40 -1.30 10.33 -11.05
N HIS A 41 -1.06 10.51 -12.34
CA HIS A 41 -2.10 10.41 -13.37
C HIS A 41 -2.71 9.00 -13.40
N LEU A 42 -1.88 7.96 -13.46
CA LEU A 42 -2.32 6.56 -13.39
C LEU A 42 -3.08 6.26 -12.10
N ALA A 43 -2.56 6.70 -10.95
CA ALA A 43 -3.23 6.55 -9.65
C ALA A 43 -4.63 7.18 -9.65
N GLY A 44 -4.77 8.37 -10.23
CA GLY A 44 -6.04 9.08 -10.35
C GLY A 44 -7.02 8.35 -11.26
N ALA A 45 -6.54 7.86 -12.42
CA ALA A 45 -7.34 7.11 -13.39
C ALA A 45 -7.82 5.76 -12.82
N ALA A 46 -6.98 5.06 -12.05
CA ALA A 46 -7.29 3.77 -11.46
C ALA A 46 -8.35 3.84 -10.34
N ARG A 47 -8.42 4.95 -9.61
CA ARG A 47 -9.22 5.06 -8.39
C ARG A 47 -10.70 4.76 -8.60
N ARG A 48 -11.34 5.36 -9.60
CA ARG A 48 -12.78 5.20 -9.83
C ARG A 48 -13.13 3.78 -10.29
N PRO A 49 -12.43 3.18 -11.27
CA PRO A 49 -12.62 1.77 -11.64
C PRO A 49 -12.47 0.80 -10.46
N LEU A 50 -11.48 1.00 -9.59
CA LEU A 50 -11.26 0.14 -8.43
C LEU A 50 -12.43 0.22 -7.43
N LEU A 51 -12.88 1.42 -7.09
CA LEU A 51 -13.99 1.61 -6.14
C LEU A 51 -15.35 1.19 -6.69
N GLY A 52 -15.50 1.21 -8.02
CA GLY A 52 -16.73 0.78 -8.70
C GLY A 52 -16.97 -0.73 -8.68
N ARG A 53 -16.01 -1.53 -8.21
CA ARG A 53 -16.11 -3.00 -8.16
C ARG A 53 -16.45 -3.46 -6.74
N ALA A 54 -17.38 -4.43 -6.63
CA ALA A 54 -17.73 -5.05 -5.35
C ALA A 54 -16.64 -6.01 -4.84
N THR A 55 -15.97 -6.67 -5.79
CA THR A 55 -14.85 -7.59 -5.56
C THR A 55 -13.75 -7.28 -6.56
N LEU A 56 -12.51 -7.56 -6.20
CA LEU A 56 -11.38 -7.52 -7.12
C LEU A 56 -10.78 -8.93 -7.24
N PRO A 57 -10.28 -9.31 -8.42
CA PRO A 57 -9.46 -10.50 -8.56
C PRO A 57 -8.23 -10.47 -7.63
N GLU A 58 -7.77 -11.64 -7.23
CA GLU A 58 -6.70 -11.81 -6.24
C GLU A 58 -5.38 -11.14 -6.68
N GLU A 59 -5.10 -11.14 -7.99
CA GLU A 59 -3.92 -10.50 -8.58
C GLU A 59 -3.83 -8.98 -8.36
N PHE A 60 -4.91 -8.33 -7.90
CA PHE A 60 -4.88 -6.92 -7.54
C PHE A 60 -4.26 -6.66 -6.17
N PHE A 61 -4.24 -7.64 -5.26
CA PHE A 61 -3.86 -7.38 -3.87
C PHE A 61 -2.43 -6.86 -3.75
N ASP A 62 -1.45 -7.59 -4.28
CA ASP A 62 -0.03 -7.22 -4.15
C ASP A 62 0.30 -5.89 -4.88
N PRO A 63 -0.15 -5.64 -6.12
CA PRO A 63 0.05 -4.35 -6.78
C PRO A 63 -0.58 -3.16 -6.03
N LEU A 64 -1.78 -3.33 -5.45
CA LEU A 64 -2.40 -2.28 -4.63
C LEU A 64 -1.61 -1.99 -3.36
N MET A 65 -1.15 -3.04 -2.66
CA MET A 65 -0.35 -2.88 -1.46
C MET A 65 1.00 -2.22 -1.78
N ALA A 66 1.66 -2.63 -2.86
CA ALA A 66 2.90 -2.01 -3.31
C ALA A 66 2.68 -0.54 -3.71
N ALA A 67 1.62 -0.23 -4.46
CA ALA A 67 1.32 1.16 -4.84
C ALA A 67 1.05 2.04 -3.62
N ALA A 68 0.34 1.52 -2.60
CA ALA A 68 0.11 2.23 -1.35
C ALA A 68 1.41 2.50 -0.57
N VAL A 69 2.29 1.50 -0.46
CA VAL A 69 3.55 1.61 0.31
C VAL A 69 4.54 2.54 -0.38
N TYR A 70 4.67 2.45 -1.70
CA TYR A 70 5.64 3.24 -2.45
C TYR A 70 5.14 4.66 -2.80
N ASP A 71 3.88 5.03 -2.55
CA ASP A 71 3.41 6.41 -2.75
C ASP A 71 4.17 7.38 -1.83
N PRO A 72 4.89 8.37 -2.40
CA PRO A 72 5.63 9.34 -1.60
C PRO A 72 4.72 10.30 -0.83
N ASP A 73 3.45 10.44 -1.22
CA ASP A 73 2.52 11.38 -0.60
C ASP A 73 1.57 10.69 0.39
N PRO A 74 1.61 11.06 1.70
CA PRO A 74 0.75 10.47 2.73
C PRO A 74 -0.75 10.65 2.44
N SER A 75 -1.15 11.69 1.74
CA SER A 75 -2.57 11.99 1.48
C SER A 75 -3.18 11.10 0.40
N PHE A 76 -2.34 10.58 -0.50
CA PHE A 76 -2.80 9.86 -1.69
C PHE A 76 -2.55 8.36 -1.66
N CYS A 77 -1.74 7.84 -0.73
CA CYS A 77 -1.65 6.39 -0.52
C CYS A 77 -3.03 5.75 -0.26
N ARG A 78 -3.98 6.54 0.27
CA ARG A 78 -5.41 6.18 0.39
C ARG A 78 -6.03 5.70 -0.93
N TRP A 79 -5.62 6.22 -2.09
CA TRP A 79 -6.21 5.86 -3.38
C TRP A 79 -6.03 4.37 -3.73
N PHE A 80 -5.07 3.69 -3.09
CA PHE A 80 -4.85 2.26 -3.22
C PHE A 80 -5.28 1.48 -1.96
N VAL A 81 -5.07 2.06 -0.76
CA VAL A 81 -5.52 1.43 0.49
C VAL A 81 -7.04 1.29 0.55
N GLU A 82 -7.78 2.34 0.20
CA GLU A 82 -9.25 2.35 0.25
C GLU A 82 -9.87 1.23 -0.60
N PRO A 83 -9.57 1.10 -1.90
CA PRO A 83 -10.09 -0.03 -2.68
C PRO A 83 -9.61 -1.40 -2.18
N ALA A 84 -8.39 -1.50 -1.64
CA ALA A 84 -7.91 -2.75 -1.06
C ALA A 84 -8.70 -3.15 0.19
N LEU A 85 -9.03 -2.19 1.07
CA LEU A 85 -9.91 -2.41 2.21
C LEU A 85 -11.29 -2.91 1.75
N TYR A 86 -11.86 -2.24 0.74
CA TYR A 86 -13.15 -2.61 0.18
C TYR A 86 -13.16 -4.04 -0.38
N ALA A 87 -12.17 -4.40 -1.19
CA ALA A 87 -12.17 -5.69 -1.88
C ALA A 87 -11.66 -6.86 -1.01
N PHE A 88 -10.69 -6.64 -0.13
CA PHE A 88 -9.93 -7.73 0.52
C PHE A 88 -10.01 -7.78 2.05
N GLY A 89 -10.60 -6.77 2.69
CA GLY A 89 -10.75 -6.76 4.16
C GLY A 89 -9.63 -6.01 4.86
N ARG A 90 -10.00 -5.34 5.96
CA ARG A 90 -9.06 -4.58 6.79
C ARG A 90 -7.99 -5.48 7.40
N ARG A 91 -8.36 -6.68 7.85
CA ARG A 91 -7.44 -7.67 8.43
C ARG A 91 -6.30 -8.00 7.49
N ARG A 92 -6.61 -8.30 6.23
CA ARG A 92 -5.62 -8.68 5.23
C ARG A 92 -4.70 -7.51 4.88
N VAL A 93 -5.27 -6.33 4.64
CA VAL A 93 -4.50 -5.10 4.36
C VAL A 93 -3.55 -4.76 5.50
N MET A 94 -4.04 -4.76 6.75
CA MET A 94 -3.21 -4.49 7.92
C MET A 94 -2.12 -5.55 8.11
N THR A 95 -2.43 -6.82 7.88
CA THR A 95 -1.43 -7.90 7.97
C THR A 95 -0.30 -7.70 6.97
N ALA A 96 -0.61 -7.32 5.73
CA ALA A 96 0.40 -7.02 4.72
C ALA A 96 1.27 -5.82 5.12
N LEU A 97 0.67 -4.73 5.63
CA LEU A 97 1.41 -3.57 6.14
C LEU A 97 2.32 -3.93 7.31
N LEU A 98 1.87 -4.79 8.22
CA LEU A 98 2.69 -5.32 9.31
C LEU A 98 3.88 -6.13 8.77
N GLY A 99 3.70 -6.88 7.68
CA GLY A 99 4.79 -7.53 6.95
C GLY A 99 5.85 -6.53 6.48
N TYR A 100 5.43 -5.50 5.73
CA TYR A 100 6.33 -4.42 5.30
C TYR A 100 7.02 -3.71 6.47
N LEU A 101 6.32 -3.50 7.58
CA LEU A 101 6.93 -2.93 8.77
C LEU A 101 8.07 -3.84 9.26
N ARG A 102 7.87 -5.16 9.35
CA ARG A 102 8.84 -6.09 9.94
C ARG A 102 10.05 -6.39 9.05
N THR A 103 9.83 -6.51 7.74
CA THR A 103 10.85 -7.06 6.82
C THR A 103 11.20 -6.11 5.69
N GLY A 104 10.50 -4.98 5.55
CA GLY A 104 10.71 -4.05 4.47
C GLY A 104 12.03 -3.28 4.57
N THR A 105 12.47 -2.75 3.44
CA THR A 105 13.49 -1.71 3.35
C THR A 105 13.07 -0.45 4.10
N PRO A 106 13.98 0.48 4.42
CA PRO A 106 13.61 1.74 5.07
C PRO A 106 12.52 2.53 4.34
N ALA A 107 12.52 2.51 3.00
CA ALA A 107 11.49 3.15 2.19
C ALA A 107 10.12 2.47 2.34
N GLU A 108 10.09 1.14 2.31
CA GLU A 108 8.87 0.36 2.52
C GLU A 108 8.33 0.50 3.93
N ILE A 109 9.20 0.50 4.95
CA ILE A 109 8.81 0.74 6.34
C ILE A 109 8.16 2.12 6.49
N ALA A 110 8.79 3.16 5.93
CA ALA A 110 8.22 4.51 5.97
C ALA A 110 6.88 4.59 5.23
N GLY A 111 6.78 3.91 4.08
CA GLY A 111 5.55 3.76 3.30
C GLY A 111 4.43 3.06 4.05
N ALA A 112 4.73 1.92 4.64
CA ALA A 112 3.78 1.12 5.42
C ALA A 112 3.23 1.92 6.60
N ARG A 113 4.05 2.74 7.27
CA ARG A 113 3.59 3.64 8.34
C ARG A 113 2.57 4.68 7.85
N ARG A 114 2.77 5.26 6.67
CA ARG A 114 1.80 6.18 6.04
C ARG A 114 0.50 5.46 5.68
N ALA A 115 0.61 4.31 5.02
CA ALA A 115 -0.53 3.51 4.59
C ALA A 115 -1.34 2.96 5.78
N TRP A 116 -0.68 2.64 6.91
CA TRP A 116 -1.33 2.16 8.13
C TRP A 116 -2.34 3.15 8.70
N TYR A 117 -2.04 4.46 8.63
CA TYR A 117 -2.99 5.50 9.02
C TYR A 117 -4.25 5.46 8.13
N CYS A 118 -4.07 5.35 6.81
CA CYS A 118 -5.19 5.22 5.87
C CYS A 118 -5.99 3.92 6.10
N ALA A 119 -5.34 2.85 6.56
CA ALA A 119 -5.97 1.58 6.85
C ALA A 119 -6.93 1.63 8.05
N HIS A 120 -6.99 2.72 8.81
CA HIS A 120 -7.95 2.92 9.92
C HIS A 120 -9.19 3.73 9.51
N LEU A 121 -9.25 4.23 8.27
CA LEU A 121 -10.37 5.05 7.84
C LEU A 121 -11.69 4.25 7.85
N PRO A 122 -12.81 4.90 8.21
CA PRO A 122 -14.12 4.27 8.18
C PRO A 122 -14.53 4.00 6.73
N LEU A 123 -14.99 2.78 6.47
CA LEU A 123 -15.53 2.40 5.18
C LEU A 123 -17.00 2.78 5.14
N ARG A 124 -17.43 3.34 4.01
CA ARG A 124 -18.80 3.83 3.80
C ARG A 124 -19.49 3.07 2.66
N ALA A 125 -20.78 2.80 2.85
CA ALA A 125 -21.61 2.08 1.89
C ALA A 125 -21.80 2.82 0.55
N ASP A 126 -21.76 4.15 0.57
CA ASP A 126 -21.94 5.01 -0.61
C ASP A 126 -20.70 5.08 -1.52
N ARG A 127 -19.56 4.52 -1.08
CA ARG A 127 -18.27 4.64 -1.76
C ARG A 127 -17.88 3.40 -2.57
N SER A 128 -18.45 2.24 -2.26
CA SER A 128 -18.22 1.00 -3.01
C SER A 128 -19.43 0.07 -2.88
N PRO A 129 -19.81 -0.63 -3.96
CA PRO A 129 -20.86 -1.65 -3.89
C PRO A 129 -20.57 -2.77 -2.89
N ALA A 130 -19.29 -2.98 -2.53
CA ALA A 130 -18.85 -3.98 -1.56
C ALA A 130 -19.49 -3.81 -0.15
N TYR A 131 -19.92 -2.59 0.18
CA TYR A 131 -20.53 -2.23 1.47
C TYR A 131 -21.98 -1.75 1.31
N ALA A 132 -22.61 -2.00 0.16
CA ALA A 132 -24.03 -1.69 -0.03
C ALA A 132 -24.88 -2.47 0.99
N PRO A 133 -26.07 -1.97 1.40
CA PRO A 133 -26.94 -2.67 2.37
C PRO A 133 -27.35 -4.10 1.97
N SER A 134 -27.29 -4.43 0.68
CA SER A 134 -27.50 -5.77 0.13
C SER A 134 -26.26 -6.68 0.22
N GLY A 135 -25.13 -6.16 0.70
CA GLY A 135 -23.85 -6.84 0.80
C GLY A 135 -23.79 -7.76 2.02
N SER A 136 -23.51 -9.04 1.76
CA SER A 136 -23.20 -10.05 2.78
C SER A 136 -21.69 -10.08 3.00
N ARG A 137 -21.13 -9.07 3.67
CA ARG A 137 -19.71 -9.09 4.03
C ARG A 137 -19.49 -9.78 5.37
N ASP A 138 -18.54 -10.72 5.40
CA ASP A 138 -18.10 -11.37 6.63
C ASP A 138 -17.40 -10.37 7.57
N PRO A 139 -17.91 -10.13 8.79
CA PRO A 139 -17.27 -9.26 9.77
C PRO A 139 -15.84 -9.67 10.14
N ALA A 140 -15.50 -10.96 10.05
CA ALA A 140 -14.16 -11.46 10.37
C ALA A 140 -13.05 -10.85 9.48
N LEU A 141 -13.42 -10.34 8.30
CA LEU A 141 -12.51 -9.61 7.41
C LEU A 141 -12.02 -8.29 8.00
N ASP A 142 -12.74 -7.72 8.97
CA ASP A 142 -12.45 -6.43 9.57
C ASP A 142 -12.02 -6.54 11.06
N GLU A 143 -11.93 -7.75 11.62
CA GLU A 143 -11.36 -8.02 12.95
C GLU A 143 -9.83 -7.90 12.94
N VAL A 144 -9.29 -6.93 13.69
CA VAL A 144 -7.87 -6.53 13.58
C VAL A 144 -7.13 -6.32 14.91
N ASP A 145 -7.75 -6.58 16.06
CA ASP A 145 -7.16 -6.24 17.37
C ASP A 145 -5.78 -6.88 17.58
N ASP A 146 -5.63 -8.17 17.23
CA ASP A 146 -4.36 -8.88 17.29
C ASP A 146 -3.30 -8.31 16.33
N VAL A 147 -3.71 -7.87 15.14
CA VAL A 147 -2.82 -7.26 14.14
C VAL A 147 -2.37 -5.88 14.61
N VAL A 148 -3.27 -5.10 15.20
CA VAL A 148 -2.97 -3.78 15.78
C VAL A 148 -1.99 -3.90 16.95
N ASP A 149 -2.18 -4.88 17.84
CA ASP A 149 -1.25 -5.13 18.93
C ASP A 149 0.14 -5.56 18.44
N GLN A 150 0.18 -6.41 17.42
CA GLN A 150 1.42 -6.79 16.77
C GLN A 150 2.14 -5.60 16.14
N TRP A 151 1.41 -4.70 15.47
CA TRP A 151 1.96 -3.47 14.92
C TRP A 151 2.61 -2.60 16.01
N ARG A 152 1.89 -2.35 17.12
CA ARG A 152 2.39 -1.55 18.25
C ARG A 152 3.68 -2.13 18.86
N LYS A 153 3.76 -3.46 18.97
CA LYS A 153 4.95 -4.18 19.45
C LYS A 153 6.13 -4.01 18.49
N SER A 154 5.91 -4.22 17.18
CA SER A 154 6.95 -4.10 16.16
C SER A 154 7.44 -2.65 15.98
N SER A 155 6.55 -1.67 15.99
CA SER A 155 6.92 -0.25 15.87
C SER A 155 7.77 0.23 17.05
N SER A 156 7.43 -0.21 18.27
CA SER A 156 8.19 0.13 19.48
C SER A 156 9.61 -0.46 19.45
N THR A 157 9.77 -1.66 18.90
CA THR A 157 11.08 -2.32 18.76
C THR A 157 11.97 -1.56 17.79
N GLN A 158 11.46 -1.22 16.61
CA GLN A 158 12.22 -0.44 15.64
C GLN A 158 12.65 0.93 16.14
N GLN A 159 11.78 1.61 16.92
CA GLN A 159 12.13 2.91 17.47
C GLN A 159 13.34 2.82 18.40
N ARG A 160 13.42 1.77 19.23
CA ARG A 160 14.59 1.52 20.09
C ARG A 160 15.85 1.24 19.29
N ASP A 161 15.76 0.40 18.26
CA ASP A 161 16.91 0.02 17.42
C ASP A 161 17.48 1.22 16.65
N HIS A 162 16.61 2.11 16.15
CA HIS A 162 17.03 3.36 15.51
C HIS A 162 17.71 4.32 16.50
N SER A 163 17.18 4.45 17.72
CA SER A 163 17.79 5.28 18.76
C SER A 163 19.15 4.75 19.22
N ALA A 164 19.32 3.43 19.37
CA ALA A 164 20.58 2.81 19.75
C ALA A 164 21.67 2.96 18.68
N SER A 165 21.28 2.88 17.40
CA SER A 165 22.18 3.06 16.25
C SER A 165 22.66 4.51 16.10
N ALA A 166 21.80 5.50 16.39
CA ALA A 166 22.16 6.91 16.33
C ALA A 166 23.14 7.35 17.43
N SER A 167 23.19 6.64 18.57
CA SER A 167 24.10 6.93 19.68
C SER A 167 25.52 6.35 19.52
N HIS A 168 25.79 5.57 18.48
CA HIS A 168 27.07 4.88 18.26
C HIS A 168 27.94 5.47 17.14
N ASN A 169 27.80 6.77 16.84
CA ASN A 169 28.75 7.45 15.94
C ASN A 169 29.88 8.08 16.77
N PRO A 170 31.06 7.45 16.90
CA PRO A 170 32.22 8.14 17.44
C PRO A 170 32.68 9.22 16.46
N ALA A 171 32.97 10.40 17.01
CA ALA A 171 33.62 11.51 16.31
C ALA A 171 35.07 11.16 15.93
#